data_AF-A0A839ZW64-F1
#
_entry.id   AF-A0A839ZW64-F1
#
_cell.length_a   1.000
_cell.length_b   1.000
_cell.length_c   1.000
_cell.angle_alpha   90.00
_cell.angle_beta   90.00
_cell.angle_gamma   90.00
#
_symmetry.space_group_name_H-M   'P 1'
#
loop_
_entity.id
_entity.type
_entity.pdbx_description
1 polymer ?
#
loop_
_entity_poly.entity_id
_entity_poly.type
_entity_poly.pdbx_seq_one_letter_code
_entity_poly.pdbx_strand_id
1 'polypeptide(L)'
;MKLASGQALQSHGLGSDAHGAFDAALAKIETRIRRYKRRLKSHSAAANAKQAETASYFVIRAPEGDEDVEWDDGETSQAAHAPPSGMVIAETEKPVREMTVSMAVMELDLTESQTIVFRNAAHGGLSVVYRRPDGNIGWIDPERTKSLDGNGVNGTSV
;
A
#
# COMPACT_ATOMS: atom_id res chain seq x y z
N MET A 1 11.44 6.05 -12.53
CA MET A 1 11.29 7.36 -13.22
C MET A 1 10.49 8.32 -12.33
N LYS A 2 10.66 9.64 -12.44
CA LYS A 2 9.79 10.63 -11.77
C LYS A 2 8.85 11.29 -12.78
N LEU A 3 7.59 11.48 -12.39
CA LEU A 3 6.57 12.19 -13.16
C LEU A 3 6.58 13.70 -12.83
N ALA A 4 5.95 14.52 -13.67
CA ALA A 4 5.84 15.97 -13.45
C ALA A 4 5.12 16.34 -12.14
N SER A 5 4.29 15.44 -11.61
CA SER A 5 3.64 15.56 -10.29
C SER A 5 4.56 15.31 -9.10
N GLY A 6 5.82 14.91 -9.35
CA GLY A 6 6.76 14.47 -8.33
C GLY A 6 6.51 13.05 -7.82
N GLN A 7 5.58 12.28 -8.41
CA GLN A 7 5.38 10.86 -8.08
C GLN A 7 6.40 9.97 -8.80
N ALA A 8 6.81 8.90 -8.14
CA ALA A 8 7.69 7.89 -8.73
C ALA A 8 6.85 6.86 -9.52
N LEU A 9 7.30 6.54 -10.74
CA LEU A 9 6.79 5.43 -11.54
C LEU A 9 7.85 4.33 -11.58
N GLN A 10 7.43 3.12 -11.23
CA GLN A 10 8.22 1.90 -11.30
C GLN A 10 7.49 0.86 -12.18
N SER A 11 8.25 0.04 -12.87
CA SER A 11 7.73 -1.02 -13.76
C SER A 11 8.80 -2.08 -13.95
N HIS A 12 8.38 -3.35 -13.92
CA HIS A 12 9.22 -4.50 -14.14
C HIS A 12 8.68 -5.32 -15.32
N GLY A 13 9.57 -5.83 -16.18
CA GLY A 13 9.23 -6.66 -17.34
C GLY A 13 10.04 -7.94 -17.34
N LEU A 14 9.41 -9.04 -17.74
CA LEU A 14 10.05 -10.35 -17.96
C LEU A 14 9.87 -10.71 -19.43
N GLY A 15 10.92 -11.23 -20.05
CA GLY A 15 10.92 -11.63 -21.46
C GLY A 15 12.01 -12.67 -21.73
N SER A 16 11.96 -13.30 -22.89
CA SER A 16 12.93 -14.33 -23.30
C SER A 16 14.35 -13.79 -23.47
N ASP A 17 14.49 -12.50 -23.73
CA ASP A 17 15.75 -11.77 -23.82
C ASP A 17 15.61 -10.35 -23.25
N ALA A 18 16.71 -9.60 -23.26
CA ALA A 18 16.75 -8.22 -22.75
C ALA A 18 15.79 -7.28 -23.49
N HIS A 19 15.62 -7.48 -24.80
CA HIS A 19 14.72 -6.66 -25.62
C HIS A 19 13.26 -6.93 -25.28
N GLY A 20 12.85 -8.20 -25.19
CA GLY A 20 11.50 -8.59 -24.80
C GLY A 20 11.15 -8.19 -23.37
N ALA A 21 12.11 -8.27 -22.43
CA ALA A 21 11.89 -7.78 -21.07
C ALA A 21 11.71 -6.26 -21.04
N PHE A 22 12.49 -5.52 -21.84
CA PHE A 22 12.35 -4.08 -21.98
C PHE A 22 11.01 -3.69 -22.61
N ASP A 23 10.60 -4.32 -23.70
CA ASP A 23 9.33 -4.05 -24.38
C ASP A 23 8.14 -4.34 -23.46
N ALA A 24 8.20 -5.42 -22.68
CA ALA A 24 7.19 -5.72 -21.67
C ALA A 24 7.11 -4.65 -20.58
N ALA A 25 8.26 -4.16 -20.09
CA ALA A 25 8.29 -3.08 -19.12
C ALA A 25 7.77 -1.75 -19.70
N LEU A 26 8.09 -1.46 -20.98
CA LEU A 26 7.67 -0.27 -21.71
C LEU A 26 6.16 -0.25 -21.92
N ALA A 27 5.56 -1.36 -22.34
CA ALA A 27 4.12 -1.48 -22.53
C ALA A 27 3.33 -1.24 -21.22
N LYS A 28 3.86 -1.73 -20.09
CA LYS A 28 3.31 -1.46 -18.75
C LYS A 28 3.40 0.03 -18.40
N ILE A 29 4.56 0.66 -18.64
CA ILE A 29 4.77 2.09 -18.42
C ILE A 29 3.77 2.92 -19.23
N GLU A 30 3.61 2.63 -20.52
CA GLU A 30 2.69 3.34 -21.41
C GLU A 30 1.24 3.26 -20.90
N THR A 31 0.79 2.05 -20.58
CA THR A 31 -0.56 1.82 -20.04
C THR A 31 -0.81 2.62 -18.76
N ARG A 32 0.18 2.62 -17.85
CA ARG A 32 0.10 3.35 -16.58
C ARG A 32 0.08 4.86 -16.77
N ILE A 33 0.96 5.40 -17.61
CA ILE A 33 1.00 6.83 -17.93
C ILE A 33 -0.33 7.27 -18.56
N ARG A 34 -0.91 6.45 -19.45
CA ARG A 34 -2.21 6.75 -20.06
C ARG A 34 -3.33 6.78 -19.02
N ARG A 35 -3.40 5.79 -18.13
CA ARG A 35 -4.38 5.74 -17.02
C ARG A 35 -4.18 6.93 -16.07
N TYR A 36 -2.92 7.26 -15.76
CA TYR A 36 -2.54 8.38 -14.92
C TYR A 36 -3.04 9.71 -15.49
N LYS A 37 -2.72 9.99 -16.76
CA LYS A 37 -3.15 11.19 -17.48
C LYS A 37 -4.68 11.31 -17.54
N ARG A 38 -5.40 10.19 -17.70
CA ARG A 38 -6.88 10.19 -17.69
C ARG A 38 -7.43 10.56 -16.31
N ARG A 39 -6.87 9.98 -15.24
CA ARG A 39 -7.27 10.26 -13.84
C ARG A 39 -6.95 11.69 -13.41
N LEU A 40 -5.84 12.27 -13.87
CA LEU A 40 -5.53 13.69 -13.63
C LEU A 40 -6.58 14.61 -14.26
N LYS A 41 -7.00 14.33 -15.49
CA LYS A 41 -8.06 15.11 -16.16
C LYS A 41 -9.41 15.00 -15.45
N SER A 42 -9.70 13.88 -14.79
CA SER A 42 -10.93 13.74 -13.99
C SER A 42 -10.88 14.45 -12.64
N HIS A 43 -9.72 14.92 -12.17
CA HIS A 43 -9.52 15.39 -10.80
C HIS A 43 -8.93 16.81 -10.72
N SER A 44 -9.09 17.65 -11.76
CA SER A 44 -8.51 19.00 -11.81
C SER A 44 -9.22 20.04 -10.92
N ALA A 45 -9.95 19.62 -9.89
CA ALA A 45 -10.41 20.48 -8.83
C ALA A 45 -9.90 19.93 -7.49
N ALA A 46 -9.08 20.74 -6.81
CA ALA A 46 -8.52 20.53 -5.48
C ALA A 46 -7.36 19.53 -5.33
N ALA A 47 -6.13 20.06 -5.32
CA ALA A 47 -5.16 19.77 -4.27
C ALA A 47 -3.96 20.73 -4.38
N ASN A 48 -3.91 21.72 -3.48
CA ASN A 48 -2.67 22.44 -3.14
C ASN A 48 -1.89 21.57 -2.15
N ALA A 49 -0.63 21.27 -2.46
CA ALA A 49 0.23 20.47 -1.60
C ALA A 49 0.78 21.30 -0.43
N LYS A 50 0.51 20.88 0.81
CA LYS A 50 1.27 21.32 2.00
C LYS A 50 2.02 20.13 2.62
N GLN A 51 2.93 20.50 3.51
CA GLN A 51 4.17 19.84 3.92
C GLN A 51 4.09 18.32 4.20
N ALA A 52 5.12 17.60 3.73
CA ALA A 52 5.32 16.19 4.02
C ALA A 52 5.82 16.00 5.46
N GLU A 53 5.27 15.01 6.15
CA GLU A 53 5.69 14.54 7.47
C GLU A 53 6.22 13.11 7.32
N THR A 54 7.02 12.57 8.24
CA THR A 54 7.55 11.20 8.13
C THR A 54 6.77 10.26 9.04
N ALA A 55 6.41 9.06 8.58
CA ALA A 55 5.82 8.01 9.43
C ALA A 55 6.50 6.66 9.20
N SER A 56 6.51 5.85 10.25
CA SER A 56 7.00 4.47 10.21
C SER A 56 6.07 3.58 9.39
N TYR A 57 6.66 2.81 8.47
CA TYR A 57 5.98 1.90 7.55
C TYR A 57 6.38 0.46 7.87
N PHE A 58 5.39 -0.40 8.10
CA PHE A 58 5.62 -1.82 8.41
C PHE A 58 4.85 -2.68 7.41
N VAL A 59 5.53 -3.61 6.75
CA VAL A 59 4.92 -4.63 5.89
C VAL A 59 4.93 -5.95 6.64
N ILE A 60 3.76 -6.46 6.98
CA ILE A 60 3.60 -7.80 7.55
C ILE A 60 3.22 -8.72 6.39
N ARG A 61 4.12 -9.64 6.04
CA ARG A 61 3.80 -10.70 5.08
C ARG A 61 2.80 -11.65 5.72
N ALA A 62 1.63 -11.81 5.10
CA ALA A 62 0.67 -12.83 5.52
C ALA A 62 1.30 -14.22 5.37
N PRO A 63 1.06 -15.16 6.30
CA PRO A 63 1.42 -16.55 6.06
C PRO A 63 0.65 -17.00 4.81
N GLU A 64 1.38 -17.47 3.79
CA GLU A 64 0.80 -18.28 2.73
C GLU A 64 0.39 -19.59 3.40
N GLY A 65 -0.89 -19.72 3.72
CA GLY A 65 -1.49 -20.93 4.26
C GLY A 65 -2.56 -21.38 3.30
N ASP A 66 -2.19 -22.27 2.39
CA ASP A 66 -3.02 -23.32 1.79
C ASP A 66 -2.07 -24.43 1.36
N GLU A 67 -1.44 -25.07 2.35
CA GLU A 67 -1.06 -26.47 2.24
C GLU A 67 -1.68 -27.14 3.47
N ASP A 68 -2.71 -27.95 3.22
CA ASP A 68 -3.26 -28.88 4.20
C ASP A 68 -2.11 -29.68 4.79
N VAL A 69 -1.73 -29.38 6.03
CA VAL A 69 -0.86 -30.25 6.80
C VAL A 69 -1.74 -31.44 7.21
N GLU A 70 -1.87 -32.40 6.29
CA GLU A 70 -2.23 -33.76 6.65
C GLU A 70 -1.20 -34.21 7.69
N TRP A 71 -1.67 -34.46 8.90
CA TRP A 71 -0.87 -35.02 9.97
C TRP A 71 -0.53 -36.47 9.60
N ASP A 72 0.49 -36.65 8.78
CA ASP A 72 1.13 -37.96 8.57
C ASP A 72 2.09 -38.22 9.73
N ASP A 73 1.72 -39.20 10.55
CA ASP A 73 2.53 -39.75 11.63
C ASP A 73 3.67 -40.57 11.01
N GLY A 74 4.76 -39.89 10.67
CA GLY A 74 5.89 -40.48 9.96
C GLY A 74 7.22 -39.82 10.30
N GLU A 75 7.82 -40.27 11.39
CA GLU A 75 9.18 -40.00 11.85
C GLU A 75 10.22 -39.92 10.70
N THR A 76 10.80 -38.74 10.44
CA THR A 76 12.25 -38.54 10.16
C THR A 76 12.62 -37.06 10.09
N SER A 77 13.53 -36.69 10.98
CA SER A 77 14.22 -35.42 11.16
C SER A 77 14.87 -34.83 9.89
N GLN A 78 14.50 -33.59 9.55
CA GLN A 78 15.43 -32.58 9.02
C GLN A 78 14.86 -31.17 9.21
N ALA A 79 15.06 -30.65 10.43
CA ALA A 79 14.83 -29.25 10.75
C ALA A 79 15.90 -28.37 10.08
N ALA A 80 15.67 -28.00 8.81
CA ALA A 80 16.48 -27.01 8.10
C ALA A 80 15.73 -25.68 8.05
N HIS A 81 16.13 -24.76 8.95
CA HIS A 81 15.91 -23.30 8.92
C HIS A 81 14.88 -22.75 7.91
N ALA A 82 13.59 -22.99 8.15
CA ALA A 82 12.57 -22.07 7.65
C ALA A 82 12.64 -20.79 8.50
N PRO A 83 12.78 -19.58 7.90
CA PRO A 83 12.70 -18.35 8.67
C PRO A 83 11.35 -18.31 9.42
N PRO A 84 11.30 -17.84 10.67
CA PRO A 84 10.08 -17.85 11.46
C PRO A 84 8.96 -17.16 10.69
N SER A 85 7.82 -17.86 10.57
CA SER A 85 6.57 -17.32 10.05
C SER A 85 6.22 -16.05 10.82
N GLY A 86 6.23 -14.90 10.14
CA GLY A 86 5.96 -13.60 10.76
C GLY A 86 7.18 -12.71 11.03
N MET A 87 8.27 -12.86 10.28
CA MET A 87 9.42 -11.94 10.36
C MET A 87 9.00 -10.49 10.03
N VAL A 88 9.05 -9.61 11.03
CA VAL A 88 8.84 -8.16 10.87
C VAL A 88 10.08 -7.56 10.24
N ILE A 89 9.94 -7.05 9.02
CA ILE A 89 11.01 -6.34 8.32
C ILE A 89 10.69 -4.84 8.39
N ALA A 90 11.56 -4.08 9.04
CA ALA A 90 11.51 -2.63 8.96
C ALA A 90 12.11 -2.18 7.62
N GLU A 91 11.25 -1.73 6.69
CA GLU A 91 11.72 -1.06 5.47
C GLU A 91 12.18 0.37 5.79
N THR A 92 12.96 0.96 4.88
CA THR A 92 13.47 2.33 4.99
C THR A 92 12.34 3.36 5.17
N GLU A 93 12.58 4.38 6.00
CA GLU A 93 11.68 5.51 6.20
C GLU A 93 11.30 6.18 4.87
N LYS A 94 9.99 6.42 4.67
CA LYS A 94 9.46 7.15 3.50
C LYS A 94 8.67 8.38 3.97
N PRO A 95 8.75 9.51 3.24
CA PRO A 95 7.95 10.68 3.56
C PRO A 95 6.46 10.38 3.35
N VAL A 96 5.65 10.68 4.36
CA VAL A 96 4.19 10.69 4.30
C VAL A 96 3.74 12.00 3.66
N ARG A 97 3.08 11.85 2.51
CA ARG A 97 2.52 12.98 1.77
C ARG A 97 1.06 13.17 2.14
N GLU A 98 0.62 14.41 2.14
CA GLU A 98 -0.79 14.75 2.16
C GLU A 98 -1.41 14.48 0.78
N MET A 99 -2.45 13.66 0.72
CA MET A 99 -3.15 13.32 -0.52
C MET A 99 -4.58 12.87 -0.28
N THR A 100 -5.42 12.90 -1.32
CA THR A 100 -6.75 12.29 -1.27
C THR A 100 -6.64 10.76 -1.40
N VAL A 101 -7.68 10.03 -0.99
CA VAL A 101 -7.75 8.57 -1.15
C VAL A 101 -7.54 8.17 -2.61
N SER A 102 -8.18 8.87 -3.55
CA SER A 102 -8.03 8.63 -4.99
C SER A 102 -6.58 8.77 -5.47
N MET A 103 -5.83 9.75 -4.93
CA MET A 103 -4.41 9.94 -5.23
C MET A 103 -3.55 8.83 -4.61
N ALA A 104 -3.87 8.36 -3.41
CA ALA A 104 -3.16 7.25 -2.78
C ALA A 104 -3.35 5.95 -3.56
N VAL A 105 -4.57 5.65 -4.03
CA VAL A 105 -4.87 4.50 -4.89
C VAL A 105 -4.10 4.61 -6.22
N MET A 106 -4.01 5.82 -6.78
CA MET A 106 -3.24 6.07 -7.99
C MET A 106 -1.74 5.81 -7.77
N GLU A 107 -1.19 6.20 -6.63
CA GLU A 107 0.21 5.97 -6.28
C GLU A 107 0.51 4.49 -6.06
N LEU A 108 -0.38 3.75 -5.40
CA LEU A 108 -0.32 2.30 -5.25
C LEU A 108 -0.27 1.59 -6.60
N ASP A 109 -1.04 2.06 -7.59
CA ASP A 109 -1.03 1.55 -8.97
C ASP A 109 0.25 1.87 -9.75
N LEU A 110 0.82 3.06 -9.55
CA LEU A 110 2.02 3.50 -10.26
C LEU A 110 3.31 2.88 -9.73
N THR A 111 3.40 2.70 -8.43
CA THR A 111 4.61 2.23 -7.75
C THR A 111 4.68 0.71 -7.63
N GLU A 112 3.58 0.00 -7.95
CA GLU A 112 3.43 -1.43 -7.63
C GLU A 112 3.60 -1.75 -6.14
N SER A 113 3.50 -0.74 -5.25
CA SER A 113 3.57 -0.96 -3.80
C SER A 113 2.40 -1.82 -3.33
N GLN A 114 2.64 -2.58 -2.25
CA GLN A 114 1.60 -3.36 -1.57
C GLN A 114 0.71 -2.48 -0.71
N THR A 115 1.30 -1.44 -0.10
CA THR A 115 0.63 -0.52 0.81
C THR A 115 1.16 0.90 0.60
N ILE A 116 0.29 1.89 0.82
CA ILE A 116 0.64 3.32 0.86
C ILE A 116 0.02 3.92 2.13
N VAL A 117 0.87 4.53 2.95
CA VAL A 117 0.48 5.33 4.11
C VAL A 117 0.55 6.79 3.73
N PHE A 118 -0.50 7.54 4.03
CA PHE A 118 -0.61 8.95 3.65
C PHE A 118 -1.38 9.75 4.68
N ARG A 119 -1.22 11.07 4.67
CA ARG A 119 -2.08 11.99 5.42
C ARG A 119 -3.29 12.33 4.55
N ASN A 120 -4.49 12.03 5.01
CA ASN A 120 -5.71 12.23 4.24
C ASN A 120 -6.06 13.71 4.16
N ALA A 121 -6.07 14.27 2.95
CA ALA A 121 -6.38 15.69 2.72
C ALA A 121 -7.78 16.13 3.19
N ALA A 122 -8.71 15.19 3.42
CA ALA A 122 -10.07 15.52 3.87
C ALA A 122 -10.15 15.88 5.36
N HIS A 123 -9.32 15.28 6.21
CA HIS A 123 -9.40 15.44 7.67
C HIS A 123 -8.02 15.57 8.35
N GLY A 124 -6.93 15.53 7.58
CA GLY A 124 -5.57 15.65 8.06
C GLY A 124 -5.08 14.45 8.88
N GLY A 125 -5.86 13.39 9.08
CA GLY A 125 -5.43 12.18 9.80
C GLY A 125 -4.63 11.22 8.92
N LEU A 126 -3.94 10.24 9.51
CA LEU A 126 -3.29 9.18 8.75
C LEU A 126 -4.33 8.24 8.14
N SER A 127 -4.05 7.72 6.96
CA SER A 127 -4.84 6.72 6.26
C SER A 127 -3.92 5.78 5.50
N VAL A 128 -4.43 4.58 5.22
CA VAL A 128 -3.68 3.51 4.55
C VAL A 128 -4.53 2.93 3.43
N VAL A 129 -3.94 2.77 2.24
CA VAL A 129 -4.52 1.94 1.18
C VAL A 129 -3.59 0.77 0.88
N TYR A 130 -4.16 -0.41 0.63
CA TYR A 130 -3.40 -1.63 0.37
C TYR A 130 -4.11 -2.56 -0.61
N ARG A 131 -3.38 -3.48 -1.22
CA ARG A 131 -3.93 -4.49 -2.13
C ARG A 131 -4.49 -5.66 -1.34
N ARG A 132 -5.73 -6.07 -1.63
CA ARG A 132 -6.36 -7.24 -1.03
C ARG A 132 -6.16 -8.47 -1.93
N PRO A 133 -6.20 -9.70 -1.35
CA PRO A 133 -6.12 -10.93 -2.13
C PRO A 133 -7.25 -11.11 -3.15
N ASP A 134 -8.42 -10.52 -2.91
CA ASP A 134 -9.59 -10.55 -3.79
C ASP A 134 -9.46 -9.60 -5.01
N GLY A 135 -8.31 -8.93 -5.17
CA GLY A 135 -8.03 -7.97 -6.25
C GLY A 135 -8.58 -6.56 -6.00
N ASN A 136 -9.31 -6.34 -4.90
CA ASN A 136 -9.81 -5.02 -4.52
C ASN A 136 -8.74 -4.22 -3.76
N ILE A 137 -9.01 -2.93 -3.56
CA ILE A 137 -8.21 -2.07 -2.71
C ILE A 137 -8.86 -1.97 -1.34
N GLY A 138 -8.10 -2.30 -0.30
CA GLY A 138 -8.46 -2.04 1.08
C GLY A 138 -8.12 -0.61 1.47
N TRP A 139 -8.96 0.01 2.29
CA TRP A 139 -8.74 1.35 2.84
C TRP A 139 -8.99 1.33 4.34
N ILE A 140 -7.99 1.78 5.10
CA ILE A 140 -8.06 1.96 6.56
C ILE A 140 -7.98 3.45 6.85
N ASP A 141 -8.97 3.95 7.59
CA ASP A 141 -9.09 5.34 8.00
C ASP A 141 -9.56 5.39 9.46
N PRO A 142 -8.64 5.59 10.42
CA PRO A 142 -8.97 5.64 11.84
C PRO A 142 -9.97 6.75 12.20
N GLU A 143 -9.96 7.88 11.48
CA GLU A 143 -10.89 8.99 11.75
C GLU A 143 -12.31 8.65 11.27
N ARG A 144 -12.46 7.78 10.26
CA ARG A 144 -13.77 7.23 9.85
C ARG A 144 -14.37 6.32 10.90
N THR A 145 -13.55 5.65 11.71
CA THR A 145 -14.01 4.74 12.76
C THR A 145 -14.29 5.43 14.10
N LYS A 146 -14.02 6.74 14.24
CA LYS A 146 -14.15 7.48 15.51
C LYS A 146 -15.57 7.85 15.96
N SER A 147 -16.63 7.20 15.48
CA SER A 147 -17.97 7.46 16.03
C SER A 147 -18.77 6.19 16.32
N LEU A 148 -18.78 5.79 17.59
CA LEU A 148 -19.97 5.44 18.40
C LEU A 148 -19.68 5.18 19.90
N ASP A 149 -18.43 5.21 20.38
CA ASP A 149 -18.13 5.08 21.82
C ASP A 149 -18.21 6.41 22.58
N GLY A 150 -19.37 7.07 22.47
CA GLY A 150 -19.71 8.23 23.27
C GLY A 150 -20.20 7.83 24.68
N ASN A 151 -19.62 8.50 25.68
CA ASN A 151 -20.28 8.97 26.90
C ASN A 151 -20.38 8.00 28.11
N GLY A 152 -19.30 7.91 28.89
CA GLY A 152 -19.29 7.42 30.28
C GLY A 152 -19.17 8.58 31.28
N VAL A 153 -20.32 9.15 31.66
CA VAL A 153 -20.65 9.80 32.95
C VAL A 153 -19.58 10.67 33.65
N ASN A 154 -19.73 11.99 33.53
CA ASN A 154 -19.30 12.94 34.56
C ASN A 154 -20.20 12.78 35.80
N GLY A 155 -19.74 12.03 36.79
CA GLY A 155 -20.30 12.01 38.13
C GLY A 155 -19.66 13.09 39.00
N THR A 156 -20.29 14.26 39.10
CA THR A 156 -20.05 15.23 40.16
C THR A 156 -20.52 14.63 41.48
N SER A 157 -19.60 14.37 42.40
CA SER A 157 -19.93 14.19 43.82
C SER A 157 -19.63 15.49 44.56
N VAL A 158 -20.70 16.02 45.16
CA VAL A 158 -20.69 17.07 46.19
C VAL A 158 -20.22 16.47 47.50
#